data_AF-A0A2D4S1L5-F1
#
_entry.id   AF-A0A2D4S1L5-F1
#
_cell.length_a   1.000
_cell.length_b   1.000
_cell.length_c   1.000
_cell.angle_alpha   90.00
_cell.angle_beta   90.00
_cell.angle_gamma   90.00
#
_symmetry.space_group_name_H-M   'P 1'
#
loop_
_entity.id
_entity.type
_entity.pdbx_description
1 polymer ?
#
loop_
_entity_poly.entity_id
_entity_poly.type
_entity_poly.pdbx_seq_one_letter_code
_entity_poly.pdbx_strand_id
1 'polypeptide(L)'
;MQIYVLIACDRLEASQETQLKQNLPDILAALQTYVNENEVAKVELINEYDSDDCEDWQLGISQVVKKNIQLKFPVNFFNDLAKQFSLDCEIGSIEDDARVPVSYFGHEEGKGDSYLIAQYLGL
;
A
#
# COMPACT_ATOMS: atom_id res chain seq x y z
N MET A 1 15.25 7.21 -0.93
CA MET A 1 14.39 6.64 -1.98
C MET A 1 12.96 7.04 -1.67
N GLN A 2 12.20 7.48 -2.67
CA GLN A 2 10.75 7.62 -2.51
C GLN A 2 10.12 6.26 -2.83
N ILE A 3 9.26 5.78 -1.94
CA ILE A 3 8.50 4.55 -2.14
C ILE A 3 7.01 4.84 -2.13
N TYR A 4 6.23 3.91 -2.66
CA TYR A 4 4.80 3.84 -2.46
C TYR A 4 4.41 2.46 -1.93
N VAL A 5 3.27 2.40 -1.24
CA VAL A 5 2.56 1.15 -0.96
C VAL A 5 1.09 1.38 -1.26
N LEU A 6 0.51 0.52 -2.09
CA LEU A 6 -0.89 0.60 -2.53
C LEU A 6 -1.63 -0.68 -2.18
N ILE A 7 -2.95 -0.57 -2.05
CA ILE A 7 -3.87 -1.70 -2.12
C ILE A 7 -3.97 -2.10 -3.60
N ALA A 8 -3.76 -3.39 -3.90
CA ALA A 8 -3.93 -3.92 -5.25
C ALA A 8 -5.43 -3.98 -5.57
N CYS A 9 -5.88 -3.02 -6.39
CA CYS A 9 -7.28 -2.91 -6.78
C CYS A 9 -7.55 -3.49 -8.17
N ASP A 10 -6.51 -3.96 -8.87
CA ASP A 10 -6.61 -4.61 -10.17
C ASP A 10 -6.98 -6.09 -10.03
N ARG A 11 -7.67 -6.63 -11.05
CA ARG A 11 -7.99 -8.07 -11.18
C ARG A 11 -8.77 -8.66 -10.00
N LEU A 12 -9.52 -7.82 -9.28
CA LEU A 12 -10.39 -8.26 -8.21
C LEU A 12 -11.56 -9.07 -8.76
N GLU A 13 -11.91 -10.17 -8.09
CA GLU A 13 -13.20 -10.81 -8.32
C GLU A 13 -14.33 -9.88 -7.83
N ALA A 14 -15.54 -10.03 -8.39
CA ALA A 14 -16.70 -9.20 -8.01
C ALA A 14 -17.01 -9.22 -6.49
N SER A 15 -16.70 -10.33 -5.81
CA SER A 15 -16.83 -10.46 -4.36
C SER A 15 -15.81 -9.59 -3.61
N GLN A 16 -14.56 -9.53 -4.09
CA GLN A 16 -13.48 -8.72 -3.53
C GLN A 16 -13.72 -7.23 -3.78
N GLU A 17 -14.15 -6.84 -4.99
CA GLU A 17 -14.55 -5.46 -5.28
C GLU A 17 -15.66 -4.98 -4.35
N THR A 18 -16.68 -5.82 -4.16
CA THR A 18 -17.80 -5.50 -3.26
C THR A 18 -17.30 -5.27 -1.83
N GLN A 19 -16.38 -6.12 -1.34
CA GLN A 19 -15.79 -5.97 -0.01
C GLN A 19 -14.91 -4.72 0.09
N LEU A 20 -14.08 -4.43 -0.93
CA LEU A 20 -13.26 -3.22 -0.98
C LEU A 20 -14.15 -1.98 -0.89
N LYS A 21 -15.21 -1.89 -1.72
CA LYS A 21 -16.16 -0.76 -1.71
C LYS A 21 -16.87 -0.60 -0.36
N GLN A 22 -17.27 -1.70 0.28
CA GLN A 22 -17.94 -1.68 1.59
C GLN A 22 -17.00 -1.22 2.71
N ASN A 23 -15.73 -1.63 2.67
CA ASN A 23 -14.74 -1.31 3.69
C ASN A 23 -13.94 -0.03 3.39
N LEU A 24 -14.16 0.61 2.23
CA LEU A 24 -13.43 1.80 1.80
C LEU A 24 -13.36 2.90 2.88
N PRO A 25 -14.45 3.26 3.60
CA PRO A 25 -14.35 4.29 4.64
C PRO A 25 -13.37 3.93 5.77
N ASP A 26 -13.36 2.67 6.19
CA ASP A 26 -12.49 2.19 7.27
C ASP A 26 -11.03 2.07 6.81
N ILE A 27 -10.82 1.65 5.58
CA ILE A 27 -9.51 1.61 4.93
C ILE A 27 -8.92 3.03 4.84
N LEU A 28 -9.68 3.99 4.31
CA LEU A 28 -9.24 5.39 4.21
C LEU A 28 -8.95 6.00 5.58
N ALA A 29 -9.78 5.71 6.58
CA ALA A 29 -9.56 6.15 7.95
C ALA A 29 -8.27 5.57 8.54
N ALA A 30 -7.95 4.31 8.26
CA ALA A 30 -6.71 3.67 8.69
C ALA A 30 -5.48 4.28 8.01
N LEU A 31 -5.53 4.48 6.68
CA LEU A 31 -4.46 5.14 5.93
C LEU A 31 -4.23 6.57 6.44
N GLN A 32 -5.29 7.34 6.65
CA GLN A 32 -5.18 8.71 7.15
C GLN A 32 -4.63 8.76 8.58
N THR A 33 -5.03 7.80 9.44
CA THR A 33 -4.47 7.66 10.79
C THR A 33 -2.97 7.40 10.72
N TYR A 34 -2.53 6.47 9.87
CA TYR A 34 -1.11 6.17 9.68
C TYR A 34 -0.33 7.41 9.22
N VAL A 35 -0.87 8.17 8.26
CA VAL A 35 -0.26 9.42 7.78
C VAL A 35 -0.10 10.42 8.93
N ASN A 36 -1.15 10.64 9.72
CA ASN A 36 -1.15 11.59 10.83
C ASN A 36 -0.14 11.20 11.92
N GLU A 37 -0.03 9.91 12.23
CA GLU A 37 0.90 9.39 13.24
C GLU A 37 2.37 9.44 12.78
N ASN A 38 2.61 9.54 11.47
CA ASN A 38 3.93 9.51 10.85
C ASN A 38 4.29 10.83 10.14
N GLU A 39 3.75 11.96 10.58
CA GLU A 39 4.00 13.30 10.00
C GLU A 39 5.52 13.61 9.86
N VAL A 40 6.33 13.20 10.84
CA VAL A 40 7.79 13.39 10.83
C VAL A 40 8.47 12.66 9.66
N ALA A 41 7.92 11.52 9.23
CA ALA A 41 8.42 10.76 8.10
C ALA A 41 7.92 11.31 6.75
N LYS A 42 7.08 12.36 6.75
CA LYS A 42 6.45 12.96 5.57
C LYS A 42 5.73 11.91 4.73
N VAL A 43 4.94 11.07 5.41
CA VAL A 43 4.05 10.14 4.72
C VAL A 43 2.94 10.96 4.06
N GLU A 44 2.66 10.67 2.81
CA GLU A 44 1.60 11.30 2.04
C GLU A 44 0.54 10.25 1.71
N LEU A 45 -0.74 10.63 1.81
CA LEU A 45 -1.86 9.78 1.44
C LEU A 45 -1.99 9.74 -0.09
N ILE A 46 -2.15 8.55 -0.66
CA ILE A 46 -2.60 8.35 -2.04
C ILE A 46 -4.08 7.95 -1.96
N ASN A 47 -4.96 8.77 -2.53
CA ASN A 47 -6.41 8.63 -2.38
C ASN A 47 -7.12 8.98 -3.70
N GLU A 48 -6.89 8.16 -4.71
CA GLU A 48 -7.41 8.33 -6.07
C GLU A 48 -8.41 7.19 -6.32
N TYR A 49 -9.71 7.45 -6.20
CA TYR A 49 -10.77 6.44 -6.32
C TYR A 49 -12.04 6.99 -6.99
N ASP A 50 -11.90 8.03 -7.80
CA ASP A 50 -13.01 8.74 -8.44
C ASP A 50 -13.64 7.99 -9.62
N SER A 51 -13.06 6.86 -10.05
CA SER A 51 -13.64 5.96 -11.05
C SER A 51 -14.71 5.03 -10.46
N ASP A 52 -15.67 4.63 -11.30
CA ASP A 52 -16.66 3.61 -10.95
C ASP A 52 -16.04 2.20 -10.85
N ASP A 53 -14.99 1.96 -11.65
CA ASP A 53 -14.23 0.73 -11.72
C ASP A 53 -13.05 0.76 -10.73
N CYS A 54 -13.01 -0.23 -9.83
CA CYS A 54 -11.96 -0.32 -8.80
C CYS A 54 -10.57 -0.56 -9.39
N GLU A 55 -10.46 -1.12 -10.59
CA GLU A 55 -9.17 -1.40 -11.22
C GLU A 55 -8.30 -0.15 -11.41
N ASP A 56 -8.93 1.02 -11.54
CA ASP A 56 -8.24 2.31 -11.68
C ASP A 56 -7.93 2.96 -10.32
N TRP A 57 -8.39 2.39 -9.21
CA TRP A 57 -8.19 2.98 -7.88
C TRP A 57 -6.73 2.88 -7.44
N GLN A 58 -6.24 3.95 -6.87
CA GLN A 58 -4.93 4.03 -6.25
C GLN A 58 -5.11 4.52 -4.82
N LEU A 59 -5.06 3.57 -3.90
CA LEU A 59 -5.29 3.78 -2.47
C LEU A 59 -4.08 3.32 -1.68
N GLY A 60 -3.48 4.21 -0.89
CA GLY A 60 -2.33 3.85 -0.08
C GLY A 60 -1.53 5.03 0.40
N ILE A 61 -0.19 4.90 0.42
CA ILE A 61 0.72 5.95 0.89
C ILE A 61 1.95 6.07 -0.01
N SER A 62 2.59 7.23 0.04
CA SER A 62 3.99 7.38 -0.35
C SER A 62 4.82 7.95 0.80
N GLN A 63 6.12 7.63 0.82
CA GLN A 63 7.05 8.19 1.80
C GLN A 63 8.52 8.08 1.37
N VAL A 64 9.37 8.91 1.99
CA VAL A 64 10.82 8.82 1.82
C VAL A 64 11.41 7.81 2.80
N VAL A 65 12.05 6.77 2.27
CA VAL A 65 12.85 5.81 3.04
C VAL A 65 14.35 6.11 2.88
N LYS A 66 15.05 6.19 4.02
CA LYS A 66 16.51 6.43 4.13
C LYS A 66 17.28 5.21 4.62
N LYS A 67 16.62 4.29 5.34
CA LYS A 67 17.22 3.08 5.91
C LYS A 67 16.25 1.91 5.81
N ASN A 68 16.76 0.72 5.52
CA ASN A 68 15.96 -0.49 5.30
C ASN A 68 15.04 -0.81 6.47
N ILE A 69 15.50 -0.56 7.70
CA ILE A 69 14.71 -0.79 8.91
C ILE A 69 13.40 0.02 8.95
N GLN A 70 13.33 1.13 8.20
CA GLN A 70 12.12 1.94 8.12
C GLN A 70 11.01 1.25 7.30
N LEU A 71 11.34 0.32 6.39
CA LEU A 71 10.34 -0.44 5.62
C LEU A 71 9.49 -1.34 6.50
N LYS A 72 9.99 -1.72 7.68
CA LYS A 72 9.24 -2.56 8.61
C LYS A 72 7.91 -1.91 9.02
N PHE A 73 7.87 -0.59 9.15
CA PHE A 73 6.66 0.14 9.57
C PHE A 73 5.54 0.08 8.53
N PRO A 74 5.72 0.56 7.27
CA PRO A 74 4.67 0.49 6.27
C PRO A 74 4.32 -0.95 5.92
N VAL A 75 5.30 -1.86 5.79
CA VAL A 75 5.03 -3.26 5.43
C VAL A 75 4.20 -3.96 6.51
N ASN A 76 4.46 -3.72 7.80
CA ASN A 76 3.62 -4.29 8.86
C ASN A 76 2.22 -3.69 8.86
N PHE A 77 2.09 -2.37 8.67
CA PHE A 77 0.80 -1.71 8.60
C PHE A 77 -0.07 -2.26 7.46
N PHE A 78 0.50 -2.42 6.25
CA PHE A 78 -0.24 -3.00 5.13
C PHE A 78 -0.48 -4.50 5.29
N ASN A 79 0.40 -5.25 5.96
CA ASN A 79 0.10 -6.64 6.34
C ASN A 79 -1.11 -6.72 7.28
N ASP A 80 -1.26 -5.78 8.21
CA ASP A 80 -2.40 -5.74 9.11
C ASP A 80 -3.70 -5.38 8.36
N LEU A 81 -3.63 -4.41 7.42
CA LEU A 81 -4.76 -4.10 6.52
C LEU A 81 -5.15 -5.29 5.64
N ALA A 82 -4.18 -5.93 4.99
CA ALA A 82 -4.38 -7.10 4.15
C ALA A 82 -5.06 -8.23 4.92
N LYS A 83 -4.65 -8.46 6.17
CA LYS A 83 -5.28 -9.45 7.05
C LYS A 83 -6.69 -9.04 7.48
N GLN A 84 -6.92 -7.77 7.78
CA GLN A 84 -8.20 -7.27 8.27
C GLN A 84 -9.28 -7.25 7.19
N PHE A 85 -8.89 -6.88 5.97
CA PHE A 85 -9.83 -6.62 4.87
C PHE A 85 -9.72 -7.63 3.72
N SER A 86 -8.86 -8.66 3.85
CA SER A 86 -8.60 -9.67 2.82
C SER A 86 -8.20 -9.05 1.47
N LEU A 87 -7.19 -8.18 1.52
CA LEU A 87 -6.68 -7.45 0.36
C LEU A 87 -5.23 -7.84 0.07
N ASP A 88 -4.83 -7.71 -1.20
CA ASP A 88 -3.43 -7.68 -1.58
C ASP A 88 -2.92 -6.24 -1.71
N CYS A 89 -1.61 -6.10 -1.71
CA CYS A 89 -0.90 -4.84 -1.70
C CYS A 89 0.28 -4.89 -2.68
N GLU A 90 0.59 -3.75 -3.26
CA GLU A 90 1.73 -3.52 -4.12
C GLU A 90 2.69 -2.54 -3.44
N ILE A 91 4.00 -2.79 -3.53
CA ILE A 91 5.04 -1.86 -3.07
C ILE A 91 6.06 -1.64 -4.18
N GLY A 92 6.54 -0.41 -4.29
CA GLY A 92 7.48 -0.01 -5.33
C GLY A 92 8.23 1.29 -5.02
N SER A 93 9.13 1.67 -5.92
CA SER A 93 9.78 2.98 -5.91
C SER A 93 9.00 3.99 -6.75
N ILE A 94 9.18 5.27 -6.45
CA ILE A 94 8.77 6.38 -7.32
C ILE A 94 10.04 6.97 -7.93
N GLU A 95 10.16 6.87 -9.25
CA GLU A 95 11.32 7.31 -10.04
C GLU A 95 10.82 8.12 -11.25
N ASP A 96 11.30 9.35 -11.42
CA ASP A 96 10.87 10.27 -12.49
C ASP A 96 9.33 10.39 -12.63
N ASP A 97 8.66 10.52 -11.47
CA ASP A 97 7.19 10.56 -11.33
C ASP A 97 6.45 9.28 -11.78
N ALA A 98 7.18 8.21 -12.10
CA ALA A 98 6.63 6.90 -12.41
C ALA A 98 6.72 5.95 -11.21
N ARG A 99 5.67 5.14 -11.01
CA ARG A 99 5.64 4.06 -10.03
C ARG A 99 6.23 2.80 -10.64
N VAL A 100 7.25 2.24 -9.98
CA VAL A 100 7.92 1.01 -10.40
C VAL A 100 7.67 -0.07 -9.35
N PRO A 101 6.76 -1.03 -9.60
CA PRO A 101 6.45 -2.08 -8.64
C PRO A 101 7.64 -3.02 -8.47
N VAL A 102 7.88 -3.47 -7.23
CA VAL A 102 8.95 -4.43 -6.92
C VAL A 102 8.46 -5.68 -6.20
N SER A 103 7.29 -5.63 -5.55
CA SER A 103 6.70 -6.79 -4.88
C SER A 103 5.20 -6.61 -4.71
N TYR A 104 4.50 -7.74 -4.72
CA TYR A 104 3.12 -7.88 -4.24
C TYR A 104 3.13 -8.71 -2.95
N PHE A 105 2.17 -8.47 -2.06
CA PHE A 105 2.00 -9.19 -0.80
C PHE A 105 0.58 -8.97 -0.24
N GLY A 106 0.09 -9.88 0.60
CA GLY A 106 -1.19 -9.68 1.28
C GLY A 106 -1.95 -10.98 1.53
N HIS A 107 -3.25 -10.95 1.25
CA HIS A 107 -4.17 -12.06 1.48
C HIS A 107 -3.81 -13.30 0.64
N GLU A 108 -3.64 -13.15 -0.67
CA GLU A 108 -3.35 -14.26 -1.59
C GLU A 108 -1.83 -14.41 -1.80
N GLU A 109 -1.09 -13.31 -1.84
CA GLU A 109 0.36 -13.29 -2.09
C GLU A 109 1.18 -13.67 -0.84
N GLY A 110 0.53 -13.71 0.33
CA GLY A 110 1.16 -13.99 1.62
C GLY A 110 1.84 -12.76 2.22
N LYS A 111 2.32 -12.91 3.47
CA LYS A 111 2.82 -11.79 4.26
C LYS A 111 4.02 -11.11 3.60
N GLY A 112 3.97 -9.78 3.48
CA GLY A 112 5.07 -8.97 3.00
C GLY A 112 6.28 -9.03 3.93
N ASP A 113 7.46 -9.30 3.35
CA ASP A 113 8.74 -9.35 4.06
C ASP A 113 9.55 -8.07 3.80
N SER A 114 9.63 -7.21 4.81
CA SER A 114 10.35 -5.93 4.71
C SER A 114 11.84 -6.08 4.38
N TYR A 115 12.49 -7.19 4.76
CA TYR A 115 13.89 -7.43 4.43
C TYR A 115 14.04 -7.78 2.95
N LEU A 116 13.22 -8.70 2.44
CA LEU A 116 13.25 -9.08 1.02
C LEU A 116 12.88 -7.90 0.11
N ILE A 117 11.83 -7.16 0.46
CA ILE A 117 11.41 -5.94 -0.26
C ILE A 117 12.54 -4.90 -0.29
N ALA A 118 13.29 -4.74 0.82
CA ALA A 118 14.44 -3.83 0.84
C ALA A 118 15.51 -4.23 -0.19
N GLN A 119 15.76 -5.54 -0.36
CA GLN A 119 16.70 -6.04 -1.36
C GLN A 119 16.23 -5.72 -2.78
N TYR A 120 14.93 -5.87 -3.08
CA TYR A 120 14.37 -5.53 -4.39
C TYR A 120 14.39 -4.02 -4.67
N LEU A 121 14.20 -3.19 -3.65
CA LEU A 121 14.35 -1.74 -3.74
C LEU A 121 15.82 -1.30 -3.85
N GLY A 122 16.80 -2.18 -3.67
CA GLY A 122 18.21 -1.81 -3.67
C GLY A 122 18.62 -0.89 -2.51
N LEU A 123 17.93 -1.02 -1.37
CA LEU A 123 18.20 -0.27 -0.13
C LEU A 123 19.25 -0.95 0.75
#